data_AF-A0A7J6MU81-F1
#
_entry.id   AF-A0A7J6MU81-F1
#
_cell.length_a   1.000
_cell.length_b   1.000
_cell.length_c   1.000
_cell.angle_alpha   90.00
_cell.angle_beta   90.00
_cell.angle_gamma   90.00
#
_symmetry.space_group_name_H-M   'P 1'
#
loop_
_entity.id
_entity.type
_entity.pdbx_description
1 polymer ?
#
loop_
_entity_poly.entity_id
_entity_poly.type
_entity_poly.pdbx_seq_one_letter_code
_entity_poly.pdbx_strand_id
1 'polypeptide(L)'
;MSSSQQALTVETMNQNIREAEYAVRGAVVAKAAEMRKRIADGDKTVPFDRTIPCNIGNPQVVGQKPITYYRQVAAICTYPALMESSEFPEDVKAAAKYYLDGSNGVGTG
;
A
#
# COMPACT_ATOMS: atom_id res chain seq x y z
N MET A 1 32.30 -27.27 20.27
CA MET A 1 31.91 -25.89 20.62
C MET A 1 30.63 -25.58 19.87
N SER A 2 29.51 -25.40 20.60
CA SER A 2 28.21 -25.15 19.97
C SER A 2 28.16 -23.72 19.45
N SER A 3 27.99 -23.55 18.15
CA SER A 3 27.71 -22.25 17.54
C SER A 3 26.35 -21.80 18.04
N SER A 4 26.32 -20.79 18.92
CA SER A 4 25.09 -20.06 19.20
C SER A 4 24.65 -19.40 17.89
N GLN A 5 23.52 -19.83 17.35
CA GLN A 5 22.86 -19.11 16.26
C GLN A 5 22.65 -17.67 16.75
N GLN A 6 23.33 -16.72 16.12
CA GLN A 6 23.05 -15.28 16.28
C GLN A 6 21.70 -15.00 15.62
N ALA A 7 20.62 -15.41 16.29
CA ALA A 7 19.26 -15.12 15.89
C ALA A 7 18.83 -13.81 16.56
N LEU A 8 18.17 -12.95 15.79
CA LEU A 8 17.50 -11.76 16.33
C LEU A 8 16.33 -12.23 17.20
N THR A 9 16.39 -11.99 18.50
CA THR A 9 15.28 -12.17 19.43
C THR A 9 14.78 -10.81 19.93
N VAL A 10 13.63 -10.80 20.63
CA VAL A 10 13.08 -9.57 21.22
C VAL A 10 14.06 -9.00 22.26
N GLU A 11 14.77 -9.86 22.97
CA GLU A 11 15.75 -9.51 24.01
C GLU A 11 17.05 -8.96 23.42
N THR A 12 17.47 -9.43 22.24
CA THR A 12 18.71 -8.98 21.58
C THR A 12 18.50 -7.78 20.65
N MET A 13 17.26 -7.35 20.42
CA MET A 13 16.93 -6.22 19.55
C MET A 13 17.24 -4.88 20.23
N ASN A 14 17.61 -3.87 19.44
CA ASN A 14 17.89 -2.52 19.93
C ASN A 14 16.73 -1.99 20.77
N GLN A 15 17.05 -1.49 21.97
CA GLN A 15 16.08 -0.99 22.93
C GLN A 15 15.19 0.13 22.36
N ASN A 16 15.75 1.01 21.53
CA ASN A 16 14.99 2.09 20.88
C ASN A 16 13.91 1.57 19.93
N ILE A 17 14.10 0.37 19.34
CA ILE A 17 13.08 -0.27 18.49
C ILE A 17 11.99 -0.89 19.35
N ARG A 18 12.35 -1.46 20.52
CA ARG A 18 11.39 -2.05 21.47
C ARG A 18 10.46 -1.00 22.07
N GLU A 19 10.97 0.20 22.33
CA GLU A 19 10.22 1.32 22.90
C GLU A 19 9.48 2.16 21.87
N ALA A 20 9.77 1.99 20.57
CA ALA A 20 9.13 2.76 19.51
C ALA A 20 7.64 2.41 19.37
N GLU A 21 6.77 3.38 19.57
CA GLU A 21 5.32 3.23 19.36
C GLU A 21 4.87 3.88 18.04
N TYR A 22 4.14 3.11 17.22
CA TYR A 22 3.51 3.61 16.00
C TYR A 22 1.98 3.53 16.11
N ALA A 23 1.39 4.49 16.82
CA ALA A 23 -0.03 4.51 17.16
C ALA A 23 -0.98 4.45 15.95
N VAL A 24 -0.53 4.91 14.76
CA VAL A 24 -1.32 4.90 13.51
C VAL A 24 -1.69 3.48 13.07
N ARG A 25 -0.91 2.47 13.47
CA ARG A 25 -1.21 1.03 13.28
C ARG A 25 -1.17 0.26 14.61
N GLY A 26 -1.53 0.92 15.71
CA GLY A 26 -1.51 0.36 17.06
C GLY A 26 -2.72 -0.55 17.37
N ALA A 27 -2.99 -0.71 18.66
CA ALA A 27 -3.99 -1.65 19.19
C ALA A 27 -5.40 -1.48 18.61
N VAL A 28 -5.82 -0.24 18.33
CA VAL A 28 -7.14 0.05 17.74
C VAL A 28 -7.29 -0.60 16.36
N VAL A 29 -6.25 -0.54 15.53
CA VAL A 29 -6.27 -1.14 14.19
C VAL A 29 -6.26 -2.66 14.28
N ALA A 30 -5.47 -3.23 15.21
CA ALA A 30 -5.45 -4.67 15.46
C ALA A 30 -6.83 -5.17 15.92
N LYS A 31 -7.48 -4.46 16.85
CA LYS A 31 -8.83 -4.81 17.32
C LYS A 31 -9.87 -4.67 16.22
N ALA A 32 -9.78 -3.64 15.39
CA ALA A 32 -10.66 -3.48 14.23
C ALA A 32 -10.50 -4.63 13.21
N ALA A 33 -9.29 -5.17 13.03
CA ALA A 33 -9.03 -6.33 12.18
C ALA A 33 -9.63 -7.62 12.77
N GLU A 34 -9.50 -7.84 14.09
CA GLU A 34 -10.15 -8.94 14.80
C GLU A 34 -11.67 -8.89 14.64
N MET A 35 -12.28 -7.71 14.82
CA MET A 35 -13.72 -7.50 14.65
C MET A 35 -14.17 -7.77 13.21
N ARG A 36 -13.41 -7.33 12.19
CA ARG A 36 -13.71 -7.66 10.79
C ARG A 36 -13.73 -9.16 10.54
N LYS A 37 -12.76 -9.88 11.10
CA LYS A 37 -12.69 -11.35 10.98
C LYS A 37 -13.91 -12.01 11.63
N ARG A 38 -14.25 -11.62 12.87
CA ARG A 38 -15.43 -12.13 13.58
C ARG A 38 -16.72 -11.92 12.79
N ILE A 39 -16.92 -10.72 12.24
CA ILE A 39 -18.07 -10.41 11.39
C ILE A 39 -18.08 -11.29 10.13
N ALA A 40 -16.93 -11.47 9.47
CA ALA A 40 -16.80 -12.32 8.28
C ALA A 40 -17.09 -13.80 8.58
N ASP A 41 -16.75 -14.26 9.79
CA ASP A 41 -17.04 -15.61 10.29
C ASP A 41 -18.51 -15.77 10.76
N GLY A 42 -19.33 -14.73 10.66
CA GLY A 42 -20.77 -14.76 10.96
C GLY A 42 -21.15 -14.47 12.41
N ASP A 43 -20.23 -13.91 13.21
CA ASP A 43 -20.48 -13.56 14.60
C ASP A 43 -21.49 -12.41 14.74
N LYS A 44 -22.72 -12.73 15.15
CA LYS A 44 -23.82 -11.78 15.38
C LYS A 44 -23.75 -11.04 16.72
N THR A 45 -22.77 -11.33 17.56
CA THR A 45 -22.59 -10.63 18.86
C THR A 45 -21.95 -9.26 18.68
N VAL A 46 -21.29 -9.01 17.54
CA VAL A 46 -20.74 -7.71 17.19
C VAL A 46 -21.90 -6.78 16.79
N PRO A 47 -22.07 -5.59 17.40
CA PRO A 47 -23.26 -4.75 17.20
C PRO A 47 -23.26 -3.94 15.88
N PHE A 48 -22.46 -4.34 14.89
CA PHE A 48 -22.31 -3.67 13.60
C PHE A 48 -21.83 -4.64 12.52
N ASP A 49 -22.20 -4.38 11.26
CA ASP A 49 -21.94 -5.29 10.14
C ASP A 49 -20.59 -5.04 9.44
N ARG A 50 -19.90 -3.94 9.76
CA ARG A 50 -18.58 -3.62 9.19
C ARG A 50 -17.86 -2.57 10.01
N THR A 51 -16.54 -2.50 9.84
CA THR A 51 -15.71 -1.40 10.36
C THR A 51 -15.16 -0.54 9.24
N ILE A 52 -15.29 0.78 9.35
CA ILE A 52 -14.79 1.76 8.38
C ILE A 52 -13.49 2.36 8.94
N PRO A 53 -12.35 2.28 8.23
CA PRO A 53 -11.10 2.84 8.71
C PRO A 53 -11.10 4.37 8.54
N CYS A 54 -11.20 5.09 9.66
CA CYS A 54 -11.08 6.55 9.70
C CYS A 54 -9.75 7.03 10.33
N ASN A 55 -8.82 6.10 10.57
CA ASN A 55 -7.57 6.34 11.28
C ASN A 55 -6.40 6.76 10.37
N ILE A 56 -6.52 6.53 9.06
CA ILE A 56 -5.50 6.85 8.06
C ILE A 56 -6.19 7.62 6.93
N GLY A 57 -5.54 8.69 6.45
CA GLY A 57 -5.95 9.43 5.26
C GLY A 57 -5.74 8.63 3.97
N ASN A 58 -6.40 7.49 3.84
CA ASN A 58 -6.44 6.68 2.63
C ASN A 58 -7.84 6.75 2.00
N PRO A 59 -8.12 7.81 1.22
CA PRO A 59 -9.44 8.04 0.64
C PRO A 59 -9.87 6.92 -0.33
N GLN A 60 -8.93 6.19 -0.95
CA GLN A 60 -9.26 5.08 -1.86
C GLN A 60 -9.89 3.89 -1.11
N VAL A 61 -9.44 3.61 0.11
CA VAL A 61 -10.02 2.53 0.95
C VAL A 61 -11.48 2.82 1.33
N VAL A 62 -11.87 4.09 1.36
CA VAL A 62 -13.24 4.52 1.66
C VAL A 62 -14.03 4.88 0.41
N GLY A 63 -13.57 4.49 -0.79
CA GLY A 63 -14.35 4.54 -2.02
C GLY A 63 -14.05 5.73 -2.94
N GLN A 64 -13.01 6.51 -2.68
CA GLN A 64 -12.54 7.49 -3.66
C GLN A 64 -12.12 6.78 -4.94
N LYS A 65 -12.75 7.12 -6.06
CA LYS A 65 -12.36 6.60 -7.37
C LYS A 65 -10.94 7.08 -7.71
N PRO A 66 -10.08 6.20 -8.24
CA PRO A 66 -8.78 6.62 -8.74
C PRO A 66 -8.91 7.71 -9.81
N ILE A 67 -7.96 8.63 -9.84
CA ILE A 67 -7.90 9.66 -10.88
C ILE A 67 -7.34 9.03 -12.17
N THR A 68 -8.14 9.05 -13.23
CA THR A 68 -7.85 8.36 -14.51
C THR A 68 -6.52 8.79 -15.11
N TYR A 69 -6.26 10.09 -15.19
CA TYR A 69 -5.05 10.66 -15.78
C TYR A 69 -3.76 10.04 -15.22
N TYR A 70 -3.60 10.03 -13.89
CA TYR A 70 -2.39 9.47 -13.27
C TYR A 70 -2.26 7.96 -13.47
N ARG A 71 -3.38 7.21 -13.51
CA ARG A 71 -3.33 5.77 -13.81
C ARG A 71 -2.87 5.51 -15.23
N GLN A 72 -3.35 6.32 -16.17
CA GLN A 72 -3.00 6.19 -17.58
C GLN A 72 -1.52 6.52 -17.81
N VAL A 73 -1.02 7.61 -17.22
CA VAL A 73 0.41 7.97 -17.29
C VAL A 73 1.27 6.86 -16.70
N ALA A 74 0.93 6.36 -15.51
CA ALA A 74 1.66 5.27 -14.87
C ALA A 74 1.65 3.99 -15.73
N ALA A 75 0.51 3.65 -16.35
CA ALA A 75 0.41 2.49 -17.23
C ALA A 75 1.38 2.57 -18.41
N ILE A 76 1.43 3.71 -19.12
CA ILE A 76 2.38 3.91 -20.22
C ILE A 76 3.82 3.87 -19.71
N CYS A 77 4.14 4.48 -18.57
CA CYS A 77 5.50 4.40 -18.01
C CYS A 77 5.92 2.96 -17.69
N THR A 78 5.00 2.11 -17.23
CA THR A 78 5.27 0.69 -16.94
C THR A 78 5.25 -0.21 -18.16
N TYR A 79 4.56 0.19 -19.23
CA TYR A 79 4.51 -0.54 -20.50
C TYR A 79 4.54 0.44 -21.69
N PRO A 80 5.75 0.90 -22.10
CA PRO A 80 5.90 2.00 -23.06
C PRO A 80 5.28 1.75 -24.43
N ALA A 81 5.06 0.49 -24.83
CA ALA A 81 4.37 0.16 -26.08
C ALA A 81 2.93 0.73 -26.15
N LEU A 82 2.32 1.06 -25.01
CA LEU A 82 1.02 1.71 -24.94
C LEU A 82 1.02 3.14 -25.50
N MET A 83 2.19 3.74 -25.75
CA MET A 83 2.31 5.05 -26.39
C MET A 83 1.67 5.10 -27.78
N GLU A 84 1.73 3.98 -28.51
CA GLU A 84 1.18 3.84 -29.86
C GLU A 84 -0.34 3.56 -29.86
N SER A 85 -0.94 3.32 -28.69
CA SER A 85 -2.37 3.05 -28.59
C SER A 85 -3.19 4.32 -28.80
N SER A 86 -4.29 4.19 -29.55
CA SER A 86 -5.29 5.25 -29.72
C SER A 86 -6.23 5.41 -28.51
N GLU A 87 -6.14 4.51 -27.52
CA GLU A 87 -6.98 4.54 -26.31
C GLU A 87 -6.53 5.60 -25.28
N PHE A 88 -5.31 6.12 -25.43
CA PHE A 88 -4.72 7.07 -24.50
C PHE A 88 -4.76 8.50 -25.05
N PRO A 89 -5.21 9.48 -24.24
CA PRO A 89 -5.15 10.89 -24.59
C PRO A 89 -3.71 11.39 -24.87
N GLU A 90 -3.58 12.39 -25.74
CA GLU A 90 -2.27 12.93 -26.14
C GLU A 90 -1.53 13.64 -24.98
N ASP A 91 -2.25 14.29 -24.07
CA ASP A 91 -1.67 14.91 -22.87
C ASP A 91 -1.07 13.86 -21.92
N VAL A 92 -1.73 12.70 -21.78
CA VAL A 92 -1.21 11.55 -21.03
C VAL A 92 0.07 11.02 -21.66
N LYS A 93 0.09 10.82 -22.98
CA LYS A 93 1.27 10.34 -23.72
C LYS A 93 2.44 11.31 -23.58
N ALA A 94 2.19 12.61 -23.72
CA ALA A 94 3.19 13.65 -23.55
C ALA A 94 3.80 13.64 -22.14
N ALA A 95 2.96 13.50 -21.09
CA ALA A 95 3.44 13.39 -19.72
C ALA A 95 4.26 12.12 -19.47
N ALA A 96 3.80 10.96 -19.96
CA ALA A 96 4.54 9.72 -19.85
C ALA A 96 5.89 9.80 -20.57
N LYS A 97 5.93 10.36 -21.79
CA LYS A 97 7.16 10.58 -22.55
C LYS A 97 8.15 11.47 -21.79
N TYR A 98 7.68 12.57 -21.20
CA TYR A 98 8.52 13.44 -20.37
C TYR A 98 9.19 12.68 -19.22
N TYR A 99 8.45 11.83 -18.50
CA TYR A 99 9.01 11.04 -17.41
C TYR A 99 9.99 9.97 -17.89
N LEU A 100 9.70 9.31 -19.01
CA LEU A 100 10.58 8.30 -19.61
C LEU A 100 11.90 8.92 -20.10
N ASP A 101 11.83 10.05 -20.80
CA ASP A 101 13.00 10.77 -21.31
C ASP A 101 13.89 11.30 -20.15
N GLY A 102 13.29 11.63 -19.00
CA GLY A 102 13.99 12.04 -17.78
C GLY A 102 14.56 10.88 -16.95
N SER A 103 14.27 9.63 -17.31
CA SER A 103 14.79 8.44 -16.63
C SER A 103 16.04 7.91 -17.34
N ASN A 104 17.06 7.49 -16.59
CA ASN A 104 18.30 6.92 -17.14
C ASN A 104 18.12 5.48 -17.70
N GLY A 105 16.90 5.09 -18.06
CA GLY A 105 16.54 3.76 -18.55
C GLY A 105 15.19 3.30 -18.03
N VAL A 106 14.48 2.51 -18.84
CA VAL A 106 13.18 1.90 -18.54
C VAL A 106 13.32 0.49 -17.95
N GLY A 107 14.47 0.20 -17.35
CA GLY A 107 14.88 -1.14 -16.96
C GLY A 107 14.17 -1.66 -15.71
N THR A 108 13.88 -2.97 -15.72
CA THR A 108 13.46 -3.75 -14.54
C THR A 108 14.66 -4.41 -13.85
N GLY A 109 15.84 -3.79 -13.90
CA GLY A 109 17.12 -4.32 -13.38
C GLY A 109 17.61 -3.58 -12.16
#